data_AF-A0A2W7S4V7-F1
#
_entry.id   AF-A0A2W7S4V7-F1
#
_cell.length_a   1.000
_cell.length_b   1.000
_cell.length_c   1.000
_cell.angle_alpha   90.00
_cell.angle_beta   90.00
_cell.angle_gamma   90.00
#
_symmetry.space_group_name_H-M   'P 1'
#
loop_
_entity.id
_entity.type
_entity.pdbx_description
1 polymer ?
#
loop_
_entity_poly.entity_id
_entity_poly.type
_entity_poly.pdbx_seq_one_letter_code
_entity_poly.pdbx_strand_id
1 'polypeptide(L)'
;GRGAEILIFGEPSGGAGGDANSDLARATQTAAALELSWGLGHELIWLGDPEVVLARLRAEPVLRARVEARLQAAQARALRIVEANRPVLEEMAAALVRTGLLTGPELEGLVAKVVPDAAAGPVPGQTPLAQTTGAPLPPAPVEENSRATGDVVSPSDGQAGHPEARLLTITPEQANARTAHEVRTGPDRADNTNTPPDPDIVRPFAA
;
A
#
# COMPACT_ATOMS: atom_id res chain seq x y z
N GLY A 1 -12.71 1.79 -13.79
CA GLY A 1 -13.41 3.08 -13.98
C GLY A 1 -12.47 4.27 -13.98
N ARG A 2 -11.79 4.53 -12.86
CA ARG A 2 -10.96 5.73 -12.60
C ARG A 2 -10.11 6.26 -13.75
N GLY A 3 -9.35 5.41 -14.44
CA GLY A 3 -8.48 5.84 -15.55
C GLY A 3 -9.27 6.46 -16.71
N ALA A 4 -10.44 5.91 -17.03
CA ALA A 4 -11.34 6.48 -18.04
C ALA A 4 -11.93 7.82 -17.57
N GLU A 5 -12.28 7.95 -16.29
CA GLU A 5 -12.81 9.20 -15.76
C GLU A 5 -11.78 10.32 -15.82
N ILE A 6 -10.55 10.07 -15.38
CA ILE A 6 -9.45 11.04 -15.49
C ILE A 6 -9.25 11.44 -16.96
N LEU A 7 -9.34 10.48 -17.87
CA LEU A 7 -9.09 10.71 -19.28
C LEU A 7 -10.19 11.54 -19.98
N ILE A 8 -11.45 11.33 -19.60
CA ILE A 8 -12.60 11.99 -20.23
C ILE A 8 -12.98 13.29 -19.50
N PHE A 9 -12.92 13.29 -18.16
CA PHE A 9 -13.40 14.37 -17.29
C PHE A 9 -12.26 15.17 -16.65
N GLY A 10 -11.00 14.79 -16.84
CA GLY A 10 -9.82 15.48 -16.31
C GLY A 10 -9.54 15.21 -14.83
N GLU A 11 -10.53 14.72 -14.10
CA GLU A 11 -10.43 14.38 -12.69
C GLU A 11 -11.13 13.05 -12.40
N PRO A 12 -10.72 12.33 -11.35
CA PRO A 12 -11.40 11.11 -10.96
C PRO A 12 -12.73 11.39 -10.23
N SER A 13 -13.65 10.42 -10.31
CA SER A 13 -14.83 10.41 -9.46
C SER A 13 -14.59 9.61 -8.17
N GLY A 14 -15.58 9.65 -7.26
CA GLY A 14 -15.61 8.81 -6.06
C GLY A 14 -15.89 7.32 -6.34
N GLY A 15 -16.28 6.95 -7.57
CA GLY A 15 -16.78 5.60 -7.89
C GLY A 15 -15.75 4.48 -7.80
N ALA A 16 -14.45 4.81 -7.77
CA ALA A 16 -13.39 3.81 -7.63
C ALA A 16 -12.97 3.55 -6.18
N GLY A 17 -13.47 4.33 -5.21
CA GLY A 17 -13.14 4.20 -3.79
C GLY A 17 -14.39 4.04 -2.91
N GLY A 18 -14.19 4.06 -1.60
CA GLY A 18 -15.29 4.02 -0.61
C GLY A 18 -15.19 2.81 0.31
N ASP A 19 -15.77 1.68 -0.10
CA ASP A 19 -15.79 0.45 0.71
C ASP A 19 -14.62 -0.50 0.39
N ALA A 20 -14.56 -1.61 1.12
CA ALA A 20 -13.52 -2.63 0.97
C ALA A 20 -13.58 -3.40 -0.37
N ASN A 21 -14.69 -3.34 -1.08
CA ASN A 21 -14.89 -3.99 -2.38
C ASN A 21 -14.59 -3.05 -3.56
N SER A 22 -14.34 -1.76 -3.29
CA SER A 22 -13.97 -0.77 -4.30
C SER A 22 -12.71 -1.14 -5.07
N ASP A 23 -12.63 -0.71 -6.33
CA ASP A 23 -11.48 -0.95 -7.21
C ASP A 23 -10.16 -0.51 -6.55
N LEU A 24 -10.14 0.64 -5.88
CA LEU A 24 -8.96 1.16 -5.21
C LEU A 24 -8.59 0.32 -3.98
N ALA A 25 -9.56 -0.14 -3.19
CA ALA A 25 -9.29 -1.01 -2.05
C ALA A 25 -8.65 -2.34 -2.51
N ARG A 26 -9.21 -2.97 -3.55
CA ARG A 26 -8.70 -4.21 -4.14
C ARG A 26 -7.32 -4.04 -4.77
N ALA A 27 -7.08 -2.93 -5.47
CA ALA A 27 -5.77 -2.59 -6.02
C ALA A 27 -4.73 -2.42 -4.89
N THR A 28 -5.11 -1.74 -3.80
CA THR A 28 -4.24 -1.53 -2.63
C THR A 28 -3.89 -2.84 -1.94
N GLN A 29 -4.88 -3.72 -1.71
CA GLN A 29 -4.67 -5.07 -1.17
C GLN A 29 -3.70 -5.88 -2.03
N THR A 30 -3.91 -5.87 -3.35
CA THR A 30 -3.04 -6.58 -4.29
C THR A 30 -1.61 -6.03 -4.25
N ALA A 31 -1.45 -4.70 -4.21
CA ALA A 31 -0.13 -4.06 -4.14
C ALA A 31 0.59 -4.37 -2.82
N ALA A 32 -0.14 -4.42 -1.69
CA ALA A 32 0.43 -4.83 -0.40
C ALA A 32 0.81 -6.32 -0.38
N ALA A 33 -0.02 -7.20 -0.94
CA ALA A 33 0.26 -8.63 -1.04
C ALA A 33 1.50 -8.92 -1.89
N LEU A 34 1.67 -8.19 -3.00
CA LEU A 34 2.90 -8.27 -3.80
C LEU A 34 4.15 -7.96 -2.97
N GLU A 35 4.09 -6.92 -2.12
CA GLU A 35 5.21 -6.51 -1.27
C GLU A 35 5.50 -7.47 -0.11
N LEU A 36 4.48 -8.08 0.49
CA LEU A 36 4.62 -8.69 1.82
C LEU A 36 4.20 -10.15 1.92
N SER A 37 3.41 -10.63 0.96
CA SER A 37 2.81 -11.97 1.00
C SER A 37 3.33 -12.87 -0.11
N TRP A 38 3.74 -12.30 -1.25
CA TRP A 38 4.13 -13.09 -2.43
C TRP A 38 5.62 -12.96 -2.79
N GLY A 39 6.37 -12.10 -2.11
CA GLY A 39 7.80 -11.88 -2.42
C GLY A 39 8.04 -11.27 -3.80
N LEU A 40 7.05 -10.54 -4.33
CA LEU A 40 7.09 -9.87 -5.64
C LEU A 40 7.32 -8.36 -5.50
N GLY A 41 7.70 -7.93 -4.30
CA GLY A 41 8.01 -6.56 -3.94
C GLY A 41 9.50 -6.27 -3.95
N HIS A 42 9.87 -5.32 -3.11
CA HIS A 42 11.27 -4.95 -2.91
C HIS A 42 12.05 -6.03 -2.14
N GLU A 43 11.38 -6.74 -1.22
CA GLU A 43 11.99 -7.75 -0.37
C GLU A 43 11.37 -9.13 -0.64
N LEU A 44 12.15 -10.18 -0.40
CA LEU A 44 11.72 -11.57 -0.56
C LEU A 44 11.11 -12.16 0.72
N ILE A 45 10.96 -11.35 1.78
CA ILE A 45 10.44 -11.80 3.06
C ILE A 45 8.93 -12.02 3.00
N TRP A 46 8.48 -13.14 3.56
CA TRP A 46 7.06 -13.39 3.80
C TRP A 46 6.67 -12.88 5.17
N LEU A 47 5.68 -11.99 5.23
CA LEU A 47 5.26 -11.29 6.44
C LEU A 47 3.82 -11.60 6.86
N GLY A 48 3.13 -12.46 6.11
CA GLY A 48 1.78 -12.90 6.41
C GLY A 48 0.87 -12.93 5.18
N ASP A 49 -0.35 -13.40 5.38
CA ASP A 49 -1.40 -13.42 4.37
C ASP A 49 -1.86 -12.00 3.98
N PRO A 50 -2.39 -11.79 2.76
CA PRO A 50 -2.85 -10.48 2.27
C PRO A 50 -3.78 -9.72 3.23
N GLU A 51 -4.70 -10.42 3.88
CA GLU A 51 -5.66 -9.84 4.83
C GLU A 51 -4.99 -9.32 6.11
N VAL A 52 -3.89 -9.96 6.53
CA VAL A 52 -3.15 -9.62 7.75
C VAL A 52 -2.23 -8.43 7.52
N VAL A 53 -1.54 -8.41 6.37
CA VAL A 53 -0.48 -7.43 6.10
C VAL A 53 -1.01 -6.03 5.77
N LEU A 54 -2.28 -5.90 5.36
CA LEU A 54 -2.88 -4.61 5.01
C LEU A 54 -2.89 -3.61 6.18
N ALA A 55 -3.09 -4.10 7.41
CA ALA A 55 -3.09 -3.27 8.61
C ALA A 55 -1.76 -2.53 8.84
N ARG A 56 -0.64 -3.10 8.35
CA ARG A 56 0.70 -2.53 8.51
C ARG A 56 0.90 -1.23 7.76
N LEU A 57 0.13 -0.97 6.69
CA LEU A 57 0.19 0.29 5.94
C LEU A 57 -0.07 1.52 6.81
N ARG A 58 -0.83 1.38 7.91
CA ARG A 58 -1.07 2.46 8.86
C ARG A 58 0.15 2.79 9.71
N ALA A 59 0.93 1.79 10.08
CA ALA A 59 2.06 1.92 10.98
C ALA A 59 3.40 2.19 10.26
N GLU A 60 3.53 1.79 8.98
CA GLU A 60 4.81 1.79 8.27
C GLU A 60 4.81 2.74 7.06
N PRO A 61 5.35 3.97 7.20
CA PRO A 61 5.36 4.96 6.12
C PRO A 61 6.15 4.51 4.88
N VAL A 62 7.26 3.82 5.08
CA VAL A 62 8.12 3.33 3.97
C VAL A 62 7.36 2.30 3.13
N LEU A 63 6.66 1.38 3.78
CA LEU A 63 5.81 0.40 3.09
C LEU A 63 4.68 1.09 2.34
N ARG A 64 4.00 2.07 2.97
CA ARG A 64 2.94 2.84 2.32
C ARG A 64 3.45 3.54 1.06
N ALA A 65 4.64 4.11 1.09
CA ALA A 65 5.26 4.74 -0.08
C ALA A 65 5.56 3.73 -1.20
N ARG A 66 6.01 2.52 -0.88
CA ARG A 66 6.23 1.43 -1.88
C ARG A 66 4.91 1.00 -2.53
N VAL A 67 3.86 0.81 -1.72
CA VAL A 67 2.52 0.48 -2.23
C VAL A 67 1.96 1.59 -3.11
N GLU A 68 2.07 2.85 -2.66
CA GLU A 68 1.66 4.02 -3.42
C GLU A 68 2.37 4.11 -4.78
N ALA A 69 3.70 3.93 -4.80
CA ALA A 69 4.47 3.96 -6.04
C ALA A 69 3.99 2.89 -7.04
N ARG A 70 3.65 1.68 -6.55
CA ARG A 70 3.09 0.62 -7.40
C ARG A 70 1.70 0.98 -7.92
N LEU A 71 0.84 1.57 -7.09
CA LEU A 71 -0.49 2.04 -7.52
C LEU A 71 -0.40 3.14 -8.57
N GLN A 72 0.51 4.10 -8.40
CA GLN A 72 0.77 5.16 -9.38
C GLN A 72 1.26 4.60 -10.71
N ALA A 73 2.20 3.64 -10.69
CA ALA A 73 2.66 2.97 -11.90
C ALA A 73 1.53 2.21 -12.61
N ALA A 74 0.67 1.52 -11.85
CA ALA A 74 -0.50 0.85 -12.38
C ALA A 74 -1.52 1.82 -12.97
N GLN A 75 -1.77 2.97 -12.32
CA GLN A 75 -2.64 4.02 -12.84
C GLN A 75 -2.09 4.62 -14.14
N ALA A 76 -0.78 4.91 -14.20
CA ALA A 76 -0.14 5.42 -15.41
C ALA A 76 -0.27 4.42 -16.56
N ARG A 77 -0.08 3.12 -16.30
CA ARG A 77 -0.34 2.06 -17.28
C ARG A 77 -1.81 2.03 -17.71
N ALA A 78 -2.75 2.09 -16.78
CA ALA A 78 -4.17 2.11 -17.09
C ALA A 78 -4.55 3.31 -17.98
N LEU A 79 -4.01 4.50 -17.68
CA LEU A 79 -4.23 5.70 -18.51
C LEU A 79 -3.72 5.51 -19.94
N ARG A 80 -2.52 4.95 -20.13
CA ARG A 80 -2.02 4.64 -21.48
C ARG A 80 -2.93 3.69 -22.24
N ILE A 81 -3.41 2.63 -21.57
CA ILE A 81 -4.28 1.62 -22.18
C ILE A 81 -5.60 2.25 -22.62
N VAL A 82 -6.22 3.01 -21.73
CA VAL A 82 -7.50 3.67 -22.00
C VAL A 82 -7.33 4.71 -23.11
N GLU A 83 -6.25 5.49 -23.10
CA GLU A 83 -5.99 6.50 -24.15
C GLU A 83 -5.77 5.84 -25.52
N ALA A 84 -4.98 4.77 -25.60
CA ALA A 84 -4.79 4.02 -26.84
C ALA A 84 -6.10 3.42 -27.40
N ASN A 85 -7.08 3.20 -26.53
CA ASN A 85 -8.37 2.60 -26.86
C ASN A 85 -9.54 3.61 -26.79
N ARG A 86 -9.25 4.91 -26.72
CA ARG A 86 -10.26 5.97 -26.54
C ARG A 86 -11.43 5.87 -27.54
N PRO A 87 -11.22 5.67 -28.86
CA PRO A 87 -12.34 5.57 -29.81
C PRO A 87 -13.29 4.41 -29.49
N VAL A 88 -12.74 3.25 -29.10
CA VAL A 88 -13.53 2.07 -28.74
C VAL A 88 -14.27 2.30 -27.42
N LEU A 89 -13.62 2.94 -26.45
CA LEU A 89 -14.24 3.33 -25.19
C LEU A 89 -15.45 4.25 -25.41
N GLU A 90 -15.31 5.27 -26.24
CA GLU A 90 -16.39 6.20 -26.56
C GLU A 90 -17.54 5.51 -27.32
N GLU A 91 -17.22 4.59 -28.24
CA GLU A 91 -18.22 3.78 -28.95
C GLU A 91 -19.01 2.87 -27.99
N MET A 92 -18.31 2.19 -27.08
CA MET A 92 -18.92 1.37 -26.03
C MET A 92 -19.81 2.20 -25.09
N ALA A 93 -19.34 3.37 -24.65
CA ALA A 93 -20.10 4.26 -23.80
C ALA A 93 -21.38 4.76 -24.51
N ALA A 94 -21.28 5.17 -25.77
CA ALA A 94 -22.42 5.59 -26.56
C ALA A 94 -23.44 4.47 -26.76
N ALA A 95 -22.99 3.23 -26.97
CA ALA A 95 -23.88 2.09 -27.07
C ALA A 95 -24.58 1.79 -25.74
N LEU A 96 -23.84 1.78 -24.62
CA LEU A 96 -24.41 1.59 -23.28
C LEU A 96 -25.44 2.68 -22.91
N VAL A 97 -25.21 3.94 -23.28
CA VAL A 97 -26.19 5.02 -23.07
C VAL A 97 -27.49 4.74 -23.81
N ARG A 98 -27.43 4.15 -25.01
CA ARG A 98 -28.62 3.83 -25.82
C ARG A 98 -29.34 2.57 -25.34
N THR A 99 -28.60 1.52 -24.97
CA THR A 99 -29.16 0.18 -24.76
C THR A 99 -29.28 -0.20 -23.27
N GLY A 100 -28.52 0.45 -22.39
CA GLY A 100 -28.38 0.08 -20.97
C GLY A 100 -27.57 -1.20 -20.72
N LEU A 101 -27.34 -2.01 -21.75
CA LEU A 101 -26.64 -3.30 -21.67
C LEU A 101 -25.98 -3.62 -23.02
N LEU A 102 -24.71 -4.05 -22.97
CA LEU A 102 -23.97 -4.58 -24.12
C LEU A 102 -23.67 -6.06 -23.91
N THR A 103 -24.11 -6.93 -24.83
CA THR A 103 -23.87 -8.37 -24.77
C THR A 103 -23.71 -8.97 -26.17
N GLY A 104 -23.22 -10.21 -26.22
CA GLY A 104 -23.18 -11.01 -27.44
C GLY A 104 -22.37 -10.38 -28.58
N PRO A 105 -22.81 -10.52 -29.85
CA PRO A 105 -22.05 -10.08 -31.02
C PRO A 105 -21.69 -8.59 -31.03
N GLU A 106 -22.52 -7.73 -30.44
CA GLU A 106 -22.24 -6.30 -30.35
C GLU A 106 -21.03 -6.03 -29.43
N LEU A 107 -21.02 -6.65 -28.25
CA LEU A 107 -19.89 -6.56 -27.33
C LEU A 107 -18.63 -7.18 -27.95
N GLU A 108 -18.75 -8.35 -28.57
CA GLU A 108 -17.65 -9.04 -29.23
C GLU A 108 -17.02 -8.18 -30.33
N GLY A 109 -17.84 -7.53 -31.16
CA GLY A 109 -17.38 -6.62 -32.20
C GLY A 109 -16.63 -5.40 -31.66
N LEU A 110 -17.03 -4.88 -30.50
CA LEU A 110 -16.34 -3.77 -29.83
C LEU A 110 -15.02 -4.22 -29.19
N VAL A 111 -15.03 -5.36 -28.48
CA VAL A 111 -13.83 -5.93 -27.85
C VAL A 111 -12.78 -6.31 -28.89
N ALA A 112 -13.18 -6.80 -30.07
CA ALA A 112 -12.26 -7.12 -31.16
C ALA A 112 -11.48 -5.91 -31.69
N LYS A 113 -11.96 -4.67 -31.46
CA LYS A 113 -11.27 -3.43 -31.84
C LYS A 113 -10.24 -2.98 -30.81
N VAL A 114 -10.24 -3.56 -29.61
CA VAL A 114 -9.33 -3.16 -28.53
C VAL A 114 -7.91 -3.52 -28.91
N VAL A 115 -7.03 -2.52 -28.92
CA VAL A 115 -5.59 -2.69 -29.06
C VAL A 115 -5.05 -3.17 -27.71
N PRO A 116 -4.50 -4.39 -27.64
CA PRO A 116 -3.90 -4.90 -26.40
C PRO A 116 -2.71 -4.04 -25.98
N ASP A 117 -2.47 -3.90 -24.68
CA ASP A 117 -1.24 -3.30 -24.18
C ASP A 117 -0.06 -4.22 -24.54
N ALA A 118 0.69 -3.86 -25.59
CA ALA A 118 1.83 -4.64 -26.07
C ALA A 118 3.02 -4.66 -25.09
N ALA A 119 2.95 -3.92 -23.98
CA ALA A 119 4.03 -3.82 -23.00
C ALA A 119 3.78 -4.67 -21.74
N ALA A 120 4.30 -5.89 -21.77
CA ALA A 120 4.86 -6.59 -20.61
C ALA A 120 6.41 -6.54 -20.66
N GLY A 121 6.97 -5.38 -21.03
CA GLY A 121 8.39 -5.09 -20.82
C GLY A 121 8.60 -4.47 -19.42
N PRO A 122 9.80 -4.61 -18.81
CA PRO A 122 10.05 -4.08 -17.47
C PRO A 122 9.71 -2.59 -17.43
N VAL A 123 8.98 -2.17 -16.41
CA VAL A 123 8.73 -0.76 -16.13
C VAL A 123 10.10 -0.06 -16.00
N PRO A 124 10.40 0.99 -16.78
CA PRO A 124 11.63 1.76 -16.62
C PRO A 124 11.66 2.31 -15.19
N GLY A 125 12.60 1.85 -14.37
CA GLY A 125 12.67 2.14 -12.93
C GLY A 125 12.74 0.88 -12.05
N GLN A 126 12.50 -0.32 -12.60
CA GLN A 126 12.91 -1.56 -11.96
C GLN A 126 14.40 -1.78 -12.26
N THR A 127 15.28 -1.19 -11.46
CA THR A 127 16.66 -1.65 -11.40
C THR A 127 16.61 -3.10 -10.94
N PRO A 128 17.16 -4.08 -11.70
CA PRO A 128 17.34 -5.43 -11.17
C PRO A 128 18.12 -5.29 -9.87
N LEU A 129 17.62 -5.91 -8.79
CA LEU A 129 18.33 -6.05 -7.52
C LEU A 129 19.75 -6.53 -7.83
N ALA A 130 20.70 -5.61 -7.81
CA ALA A 130 22.10 -5.96 -7.78
C ALA A 130 22.25 -6.80 -6.51
N GLN A 131 22.52 -8.08 -6.69
CA GLN A 131 22.99 -8.94 -5.61
C GLN A 131 24.26 -8.27 -5.10
N THR A 132 24.15 -7.56 -3.97
CA THR A 132 25.31 -7.03 -3.27
C THR A 132 26.02 -8.22 -2.65
N THR A 133 26.82 -8.91 -3.48
CA THR A 133 27.84 -9.81 -2.98
C THR A 133 28.79 -8.94 -2.17
N GLY A 134 28.69 -9.02 -0.84
CA GLY A 134 29.58 -8.30 0.06
C GLY A 134 31.01 -8.73 -0.19
N ALA A 135 31.79 -7.86 -0.84
CA ALA A 135 33.23 -7.90 -0.75
C ALA A 135 33.65 -7.15 0.53
N PRO A 136 34.65 -7.65 1.28
CA PRO A 136 34.98 -7.12 2.60
C PRO A 136 35.64 -5.73 2.48
N LEU A 137 35.28 -4.86 3.42
CA LEU A 137 35.93 -3.56 3.66
C LEU A 137 37.45 -3.74 3.78
N PRO A 138 38.28 -2.95 3.06
CA PRO A 138 39.71 -2.87 3.36
C PRO A 138 39.91 -2.16 4.72
N PRO A 139 40.92 -2.55 5.51
CA PRO A 139 41.19 -1.90 6.80
C PRO A 139 41.65 -0.45 6.58
N ALA A 140 41.08 0.47 7.36
CA ALA A 140 41.50 1.87 7.41
C ALA A 140 42.98 1.98 7.85
N PRO A 141 43.75 2.96 7.34
CA PRO A 141 45.09 3.20 7.85
C PRO A 141 45.00 3.81 9.25
N VAL A 142 45.83 3.27 10.14
CA VAL A 142 46.13 3.83 11.46
C VAL A 142 46.93 5.12 11.30
N GLU A 143 46.34 6.27 11.65
CA GLU A 143 47.09 7.51 11.81
C GLU A 143 47.70 7.57 13.21
N GLU A 144 49.03 7.46 13.24
CA GLU A 144 49.89 7.64 14.39
C GLU A 144 50.03 9.14 14.70
N ASN A 145 49.31 9.62 15.72
CA ASN A 145 49.37 11.03 16.11
C ASN A 145 50.39 11.22 17.26
N SER A 146 51.59 11.69 16.91
CA SER A 146 52.65 12.07 17.86
C SER A 146 52.91 13.58 17.87
N ARG A 147 52.54 14.20 19.01
CA ARG A 147 53.11 15.38 19.71
C ARG A 147 53.12 16.77 19.04
N ALA A 148 52.51 17.74 19.73
CA ALA A 148 53.13 18.94 20.35
C ALA A 148 52.02 19.85 20.93
N THR A 149 51.79 19.89 22.25
CA THR A 149 52.27 20.91 23.21
C THR A 149 52.16 22.37 22.71
N GLY A 150 51.27 23.15 23.33
CA GLY A 150 51.18 24.59 23.12
C GLY A 150 49.92 25.22 23.74
N ASP A 151 50.00 25.49 25.05
CA ASP A 151 49.13 26.29 25.92
C ASP A 151 48.53 27.58 25.30
N VAL A 152 47.28 27.93 25.64
CA VAL A 152 46.89 29.16 26.40
C VAL A 152 45.34 29.28 26.56
N VAL A 153 44.96 29.52 27.83
CA VAL A 153 43.67 29.73 28.53
C VAL A 153 42.85 30.97 28.07
N SER A 154 41.55 30.82 27.69
CA SER A 154 40.25 31.20 28.36
C SER A 154 39.80 32.69 28.33
N PRO A 155 38.55 33.06 28.74
CA PRO A 155 37.19 32.61 28.36
C PRO A 155 36.23 33.80 28.01
N SER A 156 35.03 33.55 27.46
CA SER A 156 33.86 34.43 27.70
C SER A 156 32.53 33.75 27.35
N ASP A 157 31.58 33.88 28.28
CA ASP A 157 30.23 33.31 28.33
C ASP A 157 29.25 33.95 27.32
N GLY A 158 28.17 33.23 26.97
CA GLY A 158 27.03 33.83 26.28
C GLY A 158 26.01 32.83 25.73
N GLN A 159 25.04 32.49 26.57
CA GLN A 159 23.99 31.49 26.34
C GLN A 159 22.77 32.03 25.54
N ALA A 160 22.18 31.13 24.74
CA ALA A 160 20.74 30.95 24.43
C ALA A 160 19.94 31.96 23.59
N GLY A 161 19.12 31.40 22.67
CA GLY A 161 17.90 32.06 22.14
C GLY A 161 17.52 31.68 20.71
N HIS A 162 16.92 30.49 20.50
CA HIS A 162 16.20 30.13 19.27
C HIS A 162 14.69 30.47 19.39
N PRO A 163 13.96 30.58 18.26
CA PRO A 163 12.85 31.51 18.06
C PRO A 163 11.48 31.04 18.58
N GLU A 164 10.61 32.02 18.89
CA GLU A 164 9.22 31.83 19.32
C GLU A 164 8.32 31.29 18.19
N ALA A 165 7.71 30.13 18.41
CA ALA A 165 6.53 29.66 17.68
C ALA A 165 5.30 29.80 18.59
N ARG A 166 4.32 30.60 18.15
CA ARG A 166 3.04 30.83 18.84
C ARG A 166 2.21 29.53 18.86
N LEU A 167 1.94 29.01 20.07
CA LEU A 167 0.89 28.04 20.34
C LEU A 167 -0.48 28.71 20.25
N LEU A 168 -1.39 28.16 19.44
CA LEU A 168 -2.83 28.43 19.52
C LEU A 168 -3.44 27.45 20.53
N THR A 169 -3.81 27.98 21.69
CA THR A 169 -4.54 27.29 22.75
C THR A 169 -6.01 27.14 22.35
N ILE A 170 -6.53 25.92 22.29
CA ILE A 170 -7.98 25.66 22.26
C ILE A 170 -8.33 24.92 23.54
N THR A 171 -9.15 25.55 24.37
CA THR A 171 -9.70 25.06 25.63
C THR A 171 -10.72 23.94 25.42
N PRO A 172 -10.85 22.97 26.34
CA PRO A 172 -11.90 21.96 26.27
C PRO A 172 -13.21 22.47 26.88
N GLU A 173 -14.32 22.32 26.16
CA GLU A 173 -15.67 22.49 26.71
C GLU A 173 -16.13 21.18 27.36
N GLN A 174 -16.48 21.23 28.65
CA GLN A 174 -16.96 20.11 29.43
C GLN A 174 -18.50 20.06 29.50
N ALA A 175 -18.98 18.81 29.42
CA ALA A 175 -20.11 18.22 30.13
C ALA A 175 -21.54 18.54 29.69
N ASN A 176 -22.23 17.49 29.21
CA ASN A 176 -23.52 17.16 29.80
C ASN A 176 -23.64 15.65 30.06
N ALA A 177 -23.99 15.31 31.29
CA ALA A 177 -24.01 13.96 31.84
C ALA A 177 -25.39 13.30 31.64
N ARG A 178 -25.39 11.99 31.38
CA ARG A 178 -26.48 11.08 31.80
C ARG A 178 -25.88 9.79 32.38
N THR A 179 -26.21 9.56 33.65
CA THR A 179 -26.02 8.39 34.52
C THR A 179 -26.56 7.10 33.88
N ALA A 180 -25.94 5.91 33.88
CA ALA A 180 -25.23 5.06 34.87
C ALA A 180 -26.11 3.97 35.53
N HIS A 181 -26.07 2.75 34.99
CA HIS A 181 -26.07 1.40 35.63
C HIS A 181 -26.28 0.37 34.50
N GLU A 182 -25.49 -0.69 34.34
CA GLU A 182 -25.28 -1.78 35.29
C GLU A 182 -23.99 -2.54 34.92
N VAL A 183 -23.15 -2.80 35.93
CA VAL A 183 -21.93 -3.61 35.82
C VAL A 183 -22.30 -5.08 35.97
N ARG A 184 -22.00 -5.92 34.97
CA ARG A 184 -21.91 -7.37 35.16
C ARG A 184 -20.46 -7.81 35.06
N THR A 185 -19.94 -8.17 36.22
CA THR A 185 -18.72 -8.94 36.46
C THR A 185 -18.98 -10.42 36.18
N GLY A 186 -18.10 -11.07 35.40
CA GLY A 186 -18.11 -12.51 35.17
C GLY A 186 -16.87 -12.94 34.39
N PRO A 187 -16.15 -14.00 34.79
CA PRO A 187 -14.74 -14.19 34.42
C PRO A 187 -14.54 -14.72 33.00
N ASP A 188 -13.53 -14.10 32.37
CA ASP A 188 -12.80 -14.52 31.19
C ASP A 188 -12.07 -15.86 31.44
N ARG A 189 -12.46 -16.89 30.70
CA ARG A 189 -11.69 -18.12 30.50
C ARG A 189 -11.91 -18.59 29.06
N ALA A 190 -11.04 -18.14 28.16
CA ALA A 190 -10.76 -18.90 26.94
C ALA A 190 -9.98 -20.16 27.37
N ASP A 191 -10.68 -21.29 27.37
CA ASP A 191 -10.12 -22.62 27.60
C ASP A 191 -9.23 -23.00 26.41
N ASN A 192 -7.91 -23.00 26.62
CA ASN A 192 -6.91 -23.40 25.63
C ASN A 192 -6.37 -24.81 25.98
N THR A 193 -7.28 -25.77 26.09
CA THR A 193 -6.91 -27.18 26.20
C THR A 193 -6.65 -27.75 24.81
N ASN A 194 -5.38 -28.06 24.55
CA ASN A 194 -4.92 -28.87 23.43
C ASN A 194 -5.47 -30.31 23.58
N THR A 195 -6.73 -30.50 23.20
CA THR A 195 -7.40 -31.81 23.19
C THR A 195 -7.25 -32.41 21.79
N PRO A 196 -6.64 -33.60 21.63
CA PRO A 196 -6.53 -34.25 20.33
C PRO A 196 -7.92 -34.62 19.78
N PRO A 197 -8.14 -34.59 18.46
CA PRO A 197 -9.44 -34.91 17.87
C PRO A 197 -9.82 -36.38 18.10
N ASP A 198 -11.13 -36.60 18.26
CA ASP A 198 -11.81 -37.87 18.45
C ASP A 198 -11.43 -38.93 17.38
N PRO A 199 -10.98 -40.14 17.76
CA PRO A 199 -10.54 -41.16 16.82
C PRO A 199 -11.73 -41.95 16.25
N ASP A 200 -12.64 -41.32 15.51
CA ASP A 200 -13.68 -42.07 14.79
C ASP A 200 -14.11 -41.49 13.42
N ILE A 201 -13.27 -40.66 12.81
CA ILE A 201 -13.43 -40.27 11.40
C ILE A 201 -12.26 -40.83 10.58
N VAL A 202 -12.16 -42.16 10.55
CA VAL A 202 -11.43 -42.87 9.49
C VAL A 202 -12.33 -43.99 8.99
N ARG A 203 -13.10 -43.70 7.93
CA ARG A 203 -13.53 -44.74 6.98
C ARG A 203 -13.31 -44.26 5.55
N PRO A 204 -12.53 -44.99 4.74
CA PRO A 204 -12.35 -44.69 3.33
C PRO A 204 -13.58 -45.13 2.54
N PHE A 205 -14.05 -44.29 1.63
CA PHE A 205 -14.93 -44.74 0.55
C PHE A 205 -14.10 -45.59 -0.41
N ALA A 206 -14.46 -46.87 -0.51
CA ALA A 206 -14.00 -47.80 -1.52
C ALA A 206 -15.13 -48.09 -2.50
N ALA A 207 -14.72 -48.26 -3.76
CA ALA A 207 -15.45 -48.72 -4.96
C ALA A 207 -16.45 -47.75 -5.61
#